data_AF-A0A2N2IS02-F1
#
_entry.id   AF-A0A2N2IS02-F1
#
_cell.length_a   1.000
_cell.length_b   1.000
_cell.length_c   1.000
_cell.angle_alpha   90.00
_cell.angle_beta   90.00
_cell.angle_gamma   90.00
#
_symmetry.space_group_name_H-M   'P 1'
#
loop_
_entity.id
_entity.type
_entity.pdbx_description
1 polymer ?
#
loop_
_entity_poly.entity_id
_entity_poly.type
_entity_poly.pdbx_seq_one_letter_code
_entity_poly.pdbx_strand_id
1 'polypeptide(L)' 'MVHQRHDRVLEILSAVFATPGMTLTDASLVADALSLATATAAEFADAYIAASSRAAGCSGMATFNRKDFVPLGVELAPF' A
#
# COMPACT_ATOMS: atom_id res chain seq x y z
N MET A 1 -20.68 2.81 6.24
CA MET A 1 -20.54 1.37 5.96
C MET A 1 -19.31 1.01 5.12
N VAL A 2 -18.84 1.84 4.18
CA VAL A 2 -17.64 1.53 3.36
C VAL A 2 -16.33 1.56 4.18
N HIS A 3 -16.14 2.54 5.08
CA HIS A 3 -14.93 2.64 5.92
C HIS A 3 -14.69 1.41 6.82
N GLN A 4 -15.74 0.87 7.45
CA GLN A 4 -15.62 -0.30 8.33
C GLN A 4 -15.04 -1.54 7.62
N ARG A 5 -15.28 -1.70 6.31
CA ARG A 5 -14.74 -2.84 5.57
C ARG A 5 -13.26 -2.67 5.26
N HIS A 6 -12.84 -1.45 4.90
CA HIS A 6 -11.44 -1.13 4.62
C HIS A 6 -10.59 -1.25 5.89
N ASP A 7 -11.03 -0.64 7.00
CA ASP A 7 -10.37 -0.73 8.30
C ASP A 7 -10.20 -2.19 8.74
N ARG A 8 -11.24 -3.02 8.53
CA ARG A 8 -11.19 -4.45 8.85
C ARG A 8 -10.20 -5.22 8.00
N VAL A 9 -10.03 -4.86 6.73
CA VAL A 9 -9.01 -5.47 5.87
C VAL A 9 -7.61 -5.12 6.37
N LEU A 10 -7.35 -3.86 6.70
CA LEU A 10 -6.04 -3.44 7.24
C LEU A 10 -5.74 -4.10 8.59
N GLU A 11 -6.74 -4.24 9.45
CA GLU A 11 -6.62 -4.98 10.72
C GLU A 11 -6.21 -6.44 10.48
N ILE A 12 -6.88 -7.14 9.57
CA ILE A 12 -6.56 -8.54 9.24
C ILE A 12 -5.16 -8.66 8.65
N LEU A 13 -4.80 -7.80 7.71
CA LEU A 13 -3.47 -7.82 7.09
C LEU A 13 -2.36 -7.52 8.11
N SER A 14 -2.62 -6.60 9.05
CA SER A 14 -1.70 -6.30 10.16
C SER A 14 -1.55 -7.49 11.11
N ALA A 15 -2.64 -8.20 11.41
CA ALA A 15 -2.59 -9.40 12.23
C ALA A 15 -1.82 -10.54 11.54
N VAL A 16 -2.02 -10.72 10.23
CA VAL A 16 -1.22 -11.65 9.42
C VAL A 16 0.26 -11.25 9.50
N PHE A 17 0.60 -9.99 9.20
CA PHE A 17 1.98 -9.49 9.28
C PHE A 17 2.64 -9.74 10.64
N ALA A 18 1.89 -9.61 11.74
CA ALA A 18 2.38 -9.82 13.10
C ALA A 18 2.33 -11.28 13.58
N THR A 19 1.97 -12.25 12.73
CA THR A 19 1.79 -13.65 13.13
C THR A 19 3.13 -14.29 13.54
N PRO A 20 3.28 -14.75 14.80
CA PRO A 20 4.52 -15.38 15.25
C PRO A 20 4.85 -16.65 14.46
N GLY A 21 6.12 -16.83 14.11
CA GLY A 21 6.59 -17.98 13.35
C GLY A 21 6.32 -17.92 11.85
N MET A 22 5.65 -16.87 11.36
CA MET A 22 5.52 -16.61 9.93
C MET A 22 6.66 -15.70 9.46
N THR A 23 7.32 -16.09 8.37
CA THR A 23 8.33 -15.25 7.71
C THR A 23 7.74 -14.69 6.42
N LEU A 24 7.76 -13.37 6.29
CA LEU A 24 7.41 -12.68 5.05
C LEU A 24 8.70 -12.33 4.30
N THR A 25 8.79 -12.73 3.03
CA THR A 25 9.95 -12.45 2.18
C THR A 25 10.14 -10.96 1.95
N ASP A 26 9.04 -10.21 1.95
CA ASP A 26 9.01 -8.79 1.59
C ASP A 26 8.57 -7.93 2.80
N ALA A 27 8.98 -8.33 4.01
CA ALA A 27 8.44 -7.76 5.25
C ALA A 27 8.53 -6.23 5.33
N SER A 28 9.65 -5.63 4.92
CA SER A 28 9.82 -4.18 4.92
C SER A 28 8.83 -3.49 3.98
N LEU A 29 8.63 -4.06 2.79
CA LEU A 29 7.70 -3.53 1.78
C LEU A 29 6.25 -3.62 2.26
N VAL A 30 5.87 -4.72 2.90
CA VAL A 30 4.53 -4.90 3.48
C VAL A 30 4.29 -3.93 4.64
N ALA A 31 5.29 -3.71 5.49
CA ALA A 31 5.20 -2.74 6.59
C ALA A 31 4.99 -1.31 6.08
N ASP A 32 5.72 -0.91 5.03
CA ASP A 32 5.57 0.39 4.38
C ASP A 32 4.18 0.54 3.76
N ALA A 33 3.70 -0.51 3.07
CA ALA A 33 2.37 -0.52 2.45
C ALA A 33 1.23 -0.41 3.48
N LEU A 34 1.31 -1.14 4.59
CA LEU A 34 0.33 -1.06 5.69
C LEU A 34 0.30 0.35 6.31
N SER A 35 1.48 0.92 6.55
CA SER A 35 1.62 2.27 7.11
C SER A 35 1.02 3.32 6.15
N LEU A 36 1.34 3.20 4.86
CA LEU A 36 0.87 4.12 3.84
C LEU A 36 -0.64 4.03 3.61
N ALA A 37 -1.19 2.82 3.53
CA ALA A 37 -2.64 2.60 3.41
C ALA A 37 -3.41 3.20 4.60
N THR A 38 -2.89 3.02 5.81
CA THR A 38 -3.48 3.58 7.03
C THR A 38 -3.44 5.11 7.03
N ALA A 39 -2.31 5.72 6.64
CA ALA A 39 -2.13 7.16 6.66
C ALA A 39 -2.95 7.91 5.60
N THR A 40 -3.30 7.24 4.49
CA THR A 40 -3.93 7.85 3.32
C THR A 40 -5.36 7.39 3.07
N ALA A 41 -5.85 6.42 3.85
CA ALA A 41 -7.11 5.69 3.60
C ALA A 41 -7.18 5.04 2.21
N ALA A 42 -6.04 4.79 1.57
CA ALA A 42 -5.97 4.10 0.29
C ALA A 42 -6.10 2.58 0.48
N GLU A 43 -6.54 1.88 -0.56
CA GLU A 43 -6.54 0.41 -0.58
C GLU A 43 -5.12 -0.14 -0.40
N PHE A 44 -4.98 -1.22 0.37
CA PHE A 44 -3.67 -1.83 0.62
C PHE A 44 -2.92 -2.19 -0.67
N ALA A 45 -3.64 -2.67 -1.68
CA ALA A 45 -3.05 -3.03 -2.97
C ALA A 45 -2.39 -1.81 -3.66
N ASP A 46 -3.04 -0.66 -3.65
CA ASP A 46 -2.50 0.57 -4.24
C ASP A 46 -1.29 1.06 -3.43
N ALA A 47 -1.38 1.03 -2.11
CA ALA A 47 -0.26 1.35 -1.22
C ALA A 47 0.94 0.40 -1.42
N TYR A 48 0.71 -0.90 -1.64
CA TYR A 48 1.74 -1.87 -1.93
C TYR A 48 2.42 -1.62 -3.28
N ILE A 49 1.66 -1.28 -4.32
CA ILE A 49 2.22 -0.89 -5.62
C ILE A 49 3.06 0.39 -5.48
N ALA A 50 2.55 1.40 -4.76
CA ALA A 50 3.27 2.63 -4.51
C ALA A 50 4.59 2.38 -3.76
N ALA A 51 4.56 1.60 -2.68
CA ALA A 51 5.75 1.22 -1.93
C ALA A 51 6.74 0.42 -2.81
N SER A 52 6.24 -0.49 -3.64
CA SER A 52 7.06 -1.30 -4.56
C SER A 52 7.78 -0.43 -5.57
N SER A 53 7.07 0.55 -6.15
CA SER A 53 7.65 1.48 -7.13
C SER A 53 8.80 2.29 -6.54
N ARG A 54 8.67 2.72 -5.26
CA ARG A 54 9.72 3.44 -4.54
C ARG A 54 10.91 2.55 -4.23
N ALA A 55 10.67 1.35 -3.71
CA ALA A 55 11.72 0.39 -3.38
C ALA A 55 12.52 -0.02 -4.63
N ALA A 56 11.87 -0.09 -5.78
CA ALA A 56 12.52 -0.36 -7.08
C ALA A 56 13.27 0.85 -7.67
N GLY A 57 13.16 2.04 -7.07
CA GLY A 57 13.78 3.26 -7.59
C GLY A 57 13.12 3.80 -8.87
N CYS A 58 11.85 3.47 -9.11
CA CYS A 58 11.12 3.97 -10.26
C CYS A 58 10.95 5.49 -10.17
N SER A 59 11.17 6.20 -11.28
CA SER A 59 10.95 7.65 -11.37
C SER A 59 9.47 8.03 -11.46
N GLY A 60 8.58 7.06 -11.68
CA GLY A 60 7.15 7.31 -11.73
C GLY A 60 6.35 6.04 -12.01
N MET A 61 5.04 6.15 -11.91
CA MET A 61 4.10 5.04 -12.03
C MET A 61 3.03 5.35 -13.07
N ALA A 62 2.77 4.39 -13.96
CA ALA A 62 1.66 4.44 -14.90
C ALA A 62 0.44 3.73 -14.30
N THR A 63 -0.70 4.43 -14.23
CA THR A 63 -1.97 3.87 -13.74
C THR A 63 -3.16 4.62 -14.32
N PHE A 64 -4.23 3.90 -14.65
CA PHE A 64 -5.51 4.53 -15.00
C PHE A 64 -6.23 5.10 -13.75
N ASN A 65 -5.92 4.59 -12.55
CA ASN A 65 -6.52 5.01 -11.28
C ASN A 65 -5.79 6.20 -10.65
N ARG A 66 -5.44 7.23 -11.44
CA ARG A 66 -4.60 8.36 -10.97
C ARG A 66 -5.11 8.97 -9.66
N LYS A 67 -6.42 9.17 -9.54
CA LYS A 67 -7.06 9.79 -8.36
C LYS A 67 -6.76 9.06 -7.05
N ASP A 68 -6.59 7.74 -7.11
CA ASP A 68 -6.38 6.90 -5.93
C ASP A 68 -4.89 6.84 -5.54
N PHE A 69 -4.00 7.16 -6.49
CA PHE A 69 -2.55 7.22 -6.25
C PHE A 69 -2.01 8.62 -5.94
N VAL A 70 -2.78 9.67 -6.20
CA VAL A 70 -2.39 11.05 -5.82
C VAL A 70 -2.13 11.16 -4.30
N PRO A 71 -3.01 10.68 -3.40
CA PRO A 71 -2.77 10.72 -1.96
C PRO A 71 -1.57 9.89 -1.52
N LEU A 72 -1.17 8.89 -2.32
CA LEU A 72 -0.03 8.03 -2.03
C LEU A 72 1.31 8.74 -2.26
N GLY A 73 1.34 9.90 -2.91
CA GLY A 73 2.55 10.71 -3.08
C GLY A 73 3.60 10.08 -4.00
N VAL A 74 3.15 9.32 -5.00
CA VAL A 74 4.02 8.80 -6.08
C VAL A 74 3.98 9.74 -7.28
N GLU A 75 5.10 9.84 -8.01
CA GLU A 75 5.11 10.53 -9.29
C GLU A 75 4.32 9.71 -10.31
N LEU A 76 3.41 10.36 -11.04
CA LEU A 76 2.58 9.70 -12.03
C LEU A 76 3.09 10.02 -13.42
N ALA A 77 3.33 8.99 -14.23
CA ALA A 77 3.77 9.15 -15.60
C ALA A 77 2.82 10.06 -16.39
N PRO A 78 3.34 10.92 -17.29
CA PRO A 78 2.51 11.70 -18.19
C PRO A 78 1.78 10.78 -19.18
N PHE A 79 0.62 11.23 -19.65
CA PHE A 79 -0.15 10.58 -20.70
C PHE A 79 -0.09 11.41 -21.97
#